data_AF-A0A8X8AJ62-F1
#
_entry.id   AF-A0A8X8AJ62-F1
#
_cell.length_a   1.000
_cell.length_b   1.000
_cell.length_c   1.000
_cell.angle_alpha   90.00
_cell.angle_beta   90.00
_cell.angle_gamma   90.00
#
_symmetry.space_group_name_H-M   'P 1'
#
loop_
_entity.id
_entity.type
_entity.pdbx_description
1 polymer ?
#
loop_
_entity_poly.entity_id
_entity_poly.type
_entity_poly.pdbx_seq_one_letter_code
_entity_poly.pdbx_strand_id
1 'polypeptide(L)'
;MSSTPMVYSGLHSRVGINNPIADGFCWTLLRCIHEDQKVLSAQRLALKAECNSKLAVALTIMEECFQSMVDPRTGIDMIPHALYNWGSDFARLNFFGFYTVVLEKDDVLVSAASVR
;
A
#
# COMPACT_ATOMS: atom_id res chain seq x y z
N MET A 1 -11.69 8.47 25.48
CA MET A 1 -10.39 7.84 25.19
C MET A 1 -10.45 7.31 23.77
N SER A 2 -9.84 8.00 22.80
CA SER A 2 -9.90 7.61 21.40
C SER A 2 -9.02 6.38 21.17
N SER A 3 -9.61 5.30 20.68
CA SER A 3 -8.99 4.02 20.31
C SER A 3 -7.98 4.10 19.14
N THR A 4 -7.63 5.30 18.68
CA THR A 4 -6.94 5.56 17.41
C THR A 4 -5.45 5.19 17.34
N PRO A 5 -4.61 5.33 18.40
CA PRO A 5 -3.17 5.01 18.28
C PRO A 5 -2.90 3.51 18.23
N MET A 6 -3.71 2.72 18.93
CA MET A 6 -3.54 1.27 19.07
C MET A 6 -3.92 0.53 17.79
N VAL A 7 -4.95 1.02 17.10
CA VAL A 7 -5.34 0.50 15.78
C VAL A 7 -4.26 0.79 14.74
N TYR A 8 -3.71 2.01 14.74
CA TYR A 8 -2.62 2.38 13.85
C TYR A 8 -1.37 1.51 14.06
N SER A 9 -0.91 1.37 15.30
CA SER A 9 0.28 0.55 15.59
C SER A 9 0.05 -0.93 15.27
N GLY A 10 -1.16 -1.45 15.51
CA GLY A 10 -1.55 -2.82 15.18
C GLY A 10 -1.65 -3.11 13.68
N LEU A 11 -2.10 -2.13 12.87
CA LEU A 11 -2.07 -2.23 11.41
C LEU A 11 -0.63 -2.13 10.89
N HIS A 12 0.14 -1.17 11.41
CA HIS A 12 1.50 -0.93 10.95
C HIS A 12 2.42 -2.13 11.21
N SER A 13 2.24 -2.84 12.33
CA SER A 13 3.02 -4.06 12.64
C SER A 13 2.69 -5.25 11.74
N ARG A 14 1.59 -5.20 10.97
CA ARG A 14 1.17 -6.26 10.03
C ARG A 14 1.59 -6.02 8.58
N VAL A 15 2.25 -4.90 8.29
CA VAL A 15 2.69 -4.57 6.93
C VAL A 15 3.70 -5.61 6.43
N GLY A 16 3.46 -6.11 5.22
CA GLY A 16 4.28 -7.12 4.55
C GLY A 16 4.16 -8.54 5.12
N ILE A 17 3.26 -8.77 6.09
CA ILE A 17 2.96 -10.12 6.56
C ILE A 17 1.99 -10.79 5.59
N ASN A 18 2.36 -11.95 5.07
CA ASN A 18 1.50 -12.81 4.27
C ASN A 18 0.52 -13.57 5.19
N ASN A 19 -0.78 -13.36 5.01
CA ASN A 19 -1.83 -13.98 5.81
C ASN A 19 -2.60 -15.00 4.95
N PRO A 20 -2.28 -16.31 5.05
CA PRO A 20 -2.96 -17.33 4.28
C PRO A 20 -4.42 -17.49 4.71
N ILE A 21 -5.28 -17.78 3.74
CA ILE A 21 -6.70 -18.14 3.93
C ILE A 21 -6.99 -19.43 3.14
N ALA A 22 -8.26 -19.84 3.05
CA ALA A 22 -8.64 -21.06 2.35
C ALA A 22 -8.28 -21.02 0.85
N ASP A 23 -8.25 -22.21 0.21
CA ASP A 23 -8.14 -22.38 -1.24
C ASP A 23 -6.88 -21.80 -1.91
N GLY A 24 -5.76 -21.76 -1.17
CA GLY A 24 -4.47 -21.28 -1.68
C GLY A 24 -4.36 -19.76 -1.79
N PHE A 25 -5.33 -19.03 -1.23
CA PHE A 25 -5.27 -17.58 -1.19
C PHE A 25 -4.46 -17.06 0.00
N CYS A 26 -3.86 -15.89 -0.18
CA CYS A 26 -3.14 -15.15 0.84
C CYS A 26 -3.43 -13.67 0.68
N TRP A 27 -3.59 -12.93 1.77
CA TRP A 27 -3.65 -11.48 1.71
C TRP A 27 -2.50 -10.82 2.47
N THR A 28 -2.05 -9.69 1.94
CA THR A 28 -0.95 -8.92 2.50
C THR A 28 -1.35 -7.46 2.61
N LEU A 29 -1.13 -6.88 3.79
CA LEU A 29 -1.25 -5.45 4.00
C LEU A 29 0.05 -4.77 3.57
N LEU A 30 -0.02 -3.84 2.65
CA LEU A 30 1.10 -3.13 2.07
C LEU A 30 1.05 -1.65 2.44
N ARG A 31 2.25 -1.07 2.52
CA ARG A 31 2.47 0.36 2.63
C ARG A 31 3.84 0.68 2.06
N CYS A 32 3.95 1.73 1.25
CA CYS A 32 5.24 2.21 0.78
C CYS A 32 6.06 2.71 1.97
N ILE A 33 7.30 2.23 2.05
CA ILE A 33 8.24 2.58 3.12
C ILE A 33 9.15 3.70 2.60
N HIS A 34 8.78 4.96 2.89
CA HIS A 34 9.47 6.16 2.42
C HIS A 34 10.78 6.49 3.16
N GLU A 35 11.26 5.63 4.07
CA GLU A 35 12.47 5.93 4.84
C GLU A 35 13.70 6.16 3.96
N ASP A 36 14.43 7.24 4.29
CA ASP A 36 15.76 7.54 3.75
C ASP A 36 16.73 6.40 4.04
N GLN A 37 17.69 6.19 3.14
CA GLN A 37 18.67 5.09 3.12
C GLN A 37 19.64 5.03 4.33
N LYS A 38 19.34 5.65 5.48
CA LYS A 38 20.09 5.41 6.71
C LYS A 38 20.04 3.92 7.03
N VAL A 39 21.22 3.36 7.35
CA VAL A 39 21.53 1.93 7.57
C VAL A 39 20.29 1.10 7.96
N LEU A 40 19.59 0.60 6.93
CA LEU A 40 18.50 -0.33 7.11
C LEU A 40 19.11 -1.73 7.28
N SER A 41 18.55 -2.54 8.18
CA SER A 41 18.92 -3.95 8.25
C SER A 41 18.59 -4.65 6.93
N ALA A 42 19.31 -5.73 6.61
CA ALA A 42 19.02 -6.52 5.41
C ALA A 42 17.55 -6.99 5.35
N GLN A 43 16.97 -7.35 6.50
CA GLN A 43 15.57 -7.72 6.65
C GLN A 43 14.63 -6.57 6.26
N ARG A 44 14.95 -5.34 6.67
CA ARG A 44 14.12 -4.16 6.37
C ARG A 44 14.23 -3.73 4.91
N LEU A 45 15.40 -3.90 4.30
CA LEU A 45 15.59 -3.72 2.85
C LEU A 45 14.79 -4.75 2.06
N ALA A 46 14.82 -6.02 2.45
CA ALA A 46 14.03 -7.08 1.82
C ALA A 46 12.53 -6.80 1.92
N LEU A 47 12.03 -6.43 3.10
CA LEU A 47 10.64 -6.03 3.31
C LEU A 47 10.23 -4.85 2.42
N LYS A 48 11.07 -3.82 2.33
CA LYS A 48 10.83 -2.67 1.45
C LYS A 48 10.77 -3.07 -0.02
N ALA A 49 11.69 -3.93 -0.47
CA ALA A 49 11.71 -4.42 -1.84
C ALA A 49 10.46 -5.25 -2.16
N GLU A 50 10.07 -6.15 -1.26
CA GLU A 50 8.86 -6.98 -1.42
C GLU A 50 7.59 -6.12 -1.46
N CYS A 51 7.41 -5.22 -0.48
CA CYS A 51 6.26 -4.32 -0.45
C CYS A 51 6.17 -3.47 -1.72
N ASN A 52 7.29 -2.87 -2.17
CA ASN A 52 7.31 -2.05 -3.37
C ASN A 52 7.03 -2.87 -4.64
N SER A 53 7.54 -4.10 -4.73
CA SER A 53 7.26 -4.97 -5.87
C SER A 53 5.77 -5.32 -5.95
N LYS A 54 5.14 -5.68 -4.82
CA LYS A 54 3.70 -5.97 -4.79
C LYS A 54 2.86 -4.73 -5.08
N LEU A 55 3.26 -3.55 -4.58
CA LEU A 55 2.61 -2.28 -4.89
C LEU A 55 2.69 -1.92 -6.37
N ALA A 56 3.81 -2.20 -7.04
CA ALA A 56 3.95 -1.96 -8.48
C ALA A 56 2.97 -2.82 -9.30
N VAL A 57 2.82 -4.11 -8.95
CA VAL A 57 1.84 -5.00 -9.60
C VAL A 57 0.41 -4.55 -9.30
N ALA A 58 0.12 -4.19 -8.04
CA ALA A 58 -1.19 -3.66 -7.65
C ALA A 58 -1.55 -2.37 -8.41
N LEU A 59 -0.56 -1.50 -8.69
CA LEU A 59 -0.77 -0.31 -9.50
C LEU A 59 -1.22 -0.65 -10.91
N THR A 60 -0.57 -1.62 -11.57
CA THR A 60 -0.99 -2.06 -12.90
C THR A 60 -2.45 -2.53 -12.92
N ILE A 61 -2.87 -3.33 -11.92
CA ILE A 61 -4.27 -3.74 -11.81
C ILE A 61 -5.20 -2.54 -11.66
N MET A 62 -4.86 -1.58 -10.79
CA MET A 62 -5.69 -0.40 -10.57
C MET A 62 -5.77 0.49 -11.82
N GLU A 63 -4.68 0.66 -12.56
CA GLU A 63 -4.65 1.42 -13.80
C GLU A 63 -5.44 0.75 -14.93
N GLU A 64 -5.46 -0.58 -14.98
CA GLU A 64 -6.25 -1.34 -15.96
C GLU A 64 -7.75 -1.40 -15.60
N CYS A 65 -8.09 -1.44 -14.31
CA CYS A 65 -9.46 -1.63 -13.85
C CYS A 65 -10.23 -0.32 -13.60
N PHE A 66 -9.53 0.81 -13.45
CA PHE A 66 -10.15 2.10 -13.12
C PHE A 66 -9.81 3.16 -14.16
N GLN A 67 -10.73 4.11 -14.35
CA GLN A 67 -10.45 5.31 -15.13
C GLN A 67 -9.45 6.20 -14.40
N SER A 68 -8.53 6.83 -15.14
CA SER A 68 -7.54 7.76 -14.57
C SER A 68 -8.23 8.82 -13.70
N MET A 69 -7.66 9.02 -12.50
CA MET A 69 -8.25 9.86 -11.46
C MET A 69 -7.34 11.07 -11.25
N VAL A 70 -7.38 12.02 -12.17
CA VAL A 70 -6.52 13.20 -12.16
C VAL A 70 -7.15 14.34 -11.37
N ASP A 71 -6.41 14.92 -10.42
CA ASP A 71 -6.81 16.17 -9.77
C ASP A 71 -6.78 17.33 -10.76
N PRO A 72 -7.89 18.02 -11.02
CA PRO A 72 -7.97 19.04 -12.07
C PRO A 72 -7.19 20.31 -11.75
N ARG A 73 -6.71 20.49 -10.50
CA ARG A 73 -5.96 21.69 -10.11
C ARG A 73 -4.46 21.50 -10.23
N THR A 74 -3.95 20.30 -9.96
CA THR A 74 -2.51 20.01 -10.00
C THR A 74 -2.09 19.11 -11.16
N GLY A 75 -3.04 18.43 -11.81
CA GLY A 75 -2.74 17.42 -12.83
C GLY A 75 -2.19 16.11 -12.25
N ILE A 76 -2.26 15.92 -10.94
CA ILE A 76 -1.74 14.73 -10.26
C ILE A 76 -2.71 13.56 -10.43
N ASP A 77 -2.19 12.41 -10.90
CA ASP A 77 -2.95 11.16 -10.85
C ASP A 77 -3.01 10.62 -9.41
N MET A 78 -4.23 10.50 -8.89
CA MET A 78 -4.50 10.09 -7.52
C MET A 78 -4.35 8.58 -7.30
N ILE A 79 -4.43 7.74 -8.33
CA ILE A 79 -4.31 6.28 -8.19
C ILE A 79 -2.94 5.87 -7.62
N PRO A 80 -1.80 6.24 -8.24
CA PRO A 80 -0.49 5.92 -7.70
C PRO A 80 -0.25 6.60 -6.35
N HIS A 81 -0.77 7.81 -6.14
CA HIS A 81 -0.63 8.52 -4.87
C HIS A 81 -1.32 7.78 -3.71
N ALA A 82 -2.50 7.20 -3.96
CA ALA A 82 -3.22 6.39 -2.99
C ALA A 82 -2.47 5.09 -2.67
N LEU A 83 -2.02 4.36 -3.69
CA LEU A 83 -1.32 3.08 -3.50
C LEU A 83 0.04 3.22 -2.80
N TYR A 84 0.83 4.23 -3.18
CA TYR A 84 2.12 4.54 -2.55
C TYR A 84 2.00 5.43 -1.31
N ASN A 85 0.76 5.64 -0.82
CA ASN A 85 0.45 6.39 0.39
C ASN A 85 1.25 7.70 0.49
N TRP A 86 1.29 8.45 -0.61
CA TRP A 86 2.05 9.69 -0.70
C TRP A 86 1.37 10.82 0.07
N GLY A 87 2.16 11.50 0.90
CA GLY A 87 1.70 12.69 1.63
C GLY A 87 1.68 13.92 0.74
N SER A 88 0.81 14.87 1.07
CA SER A 88 0.73 16.18 0.42
C SER A 88 0.28 17.24 1.41
N ASP A 89 0.73 18.48 1.23
CA ASP A 89 0.22 19.65 1.96
C ASP A 89 -1.22 19.98 1.56
N PHE A 90 -1.66 19.53 0.38
CA PHE A 90 -3.05 19.63 -0.02
C PHE A 90 -3.86 18.49 0.62
N ALA A 91 -4.79 18.83 1.51
CA ALA A 91 -5.60 17.84 2.22
C ALA A 91 -6.30 16.82 1.30
N ARG A 92 -6.77 17.24 0.12
CA ARG A 92 -7.43 16.38 -0.88
C ARG A 92 -6.48 15.39 -1.57
N LEU A 93 -5.17 15.63 -1.51
CA LEU A 93 -4.10 14.79 -2.09
C LEU A 93 -3.24 14.14 -1.00
N ASN A 94 -3.65 14.20 0.26
CA ASN A 94 -2.89 13.61 1.35
C ASN A 94 -3.32 12.16 1.57
N PHE A 95 -2.59 11.25 0.93
CA PHE A 95 -2.82 9.81 0.99
C PHE A 95 -1.93 9.09 2.03
N PHE A 96 -1.20 9.83 2.88
CA PHE A 96 -0.30 9.22 3.87
C PHE A 96 -0.98 8.17 4.75
N GLY A 97 -2.27 8.34 5.09
CA GLY A 97 -3.01 7.41 5.93
C GLY A 97 -3.44 6.10 5.26
N PHE A 98 -3.27 5.97 3.94
CA PHE A 98 -3.75 4.80 3.21
C PHE A 98 -2.83 3.59 3.39
N TYR A 99 -3.45 2.43 3.32
CA TYR A 99 -2.82 1.13 3.16
C TYR A 99 -3.38 0.46 1.91
N THR A 100 -2.62 -0.47 1.33
CA THR A 100 -3.06 -1.28 0.20
C THR A 100 -3.18 -2.72 0.67
N VAL A 101 -4.34 -3.34 0.51
CA VAL A 101 -4.53 -4.78 0.70
C VAL A 101 -4.42 -5.43 -0.67
N VAL A 102 -3.58 -6.46 -0.79
CA VAL A 102 -3.50 -7.30 -1.97
C VAL A 102 -3.96 -8.71 -1.63
N LEU A 103 -4.64 -9.35 -2.58
CA LEU A 103 -5.01 -10.75 -2.53
C LEU A 103 -4.21 -11.50 -3.59
N GLU A 104 -3.53 -12.55 -3.17
CA GLU A 104 -2.70 -13.42 -3.99
C GLU A 104 -3.28 -14.83 -3.97
N LYS A 105 -3.16 -15.56 -5.08
CA LYS A 105 -3.43 -17.00 -5.18
C LYS A 105 -2.24 -17.65 -5.86
N ASP A 106 -1.61 -18.62 -5.20
CA ASP A 106 -0.44 -19.32 -5.74
C ASP A 106 0.63 -18.33 -6.27
N ASP A 107 0.96 -17.31 -5.46
CA ASP A 107 1.88 -16.19 -5.77
C ASP A 107 1.47 -15.24 -6.91
N VAL A 108 0.26 -15.39 -7.46
CA VAL A 108 -0.31 -14.46 -8.44
C VAL A 108 -1.20 -13.45 -7.74
N LEU A 109 -0.90 -12.15 -7.89
CA LEU A 109 -1.74 -11.06 -7.37
C LEU A 109 -3.02 -10.96 -8.21
N VAL A 110 -4.18 -11.23 -7.59
CA VAL A 110 -5.48 -11.30 -8.28
C VAL A 110 -6.37 -10.10 -8.01
N SER A 111 -6.15 -9.38 -6.91
CA SER A 111 -6.95 -8.21 -6.55
C SER A 111 -6.16 -7.26 -5.65
N ALA A 112 -6.48 -5.97 -5.74
CA ALA A 112 -5.92 -4.91 -4.91
C ALA A 112 -7.03 -3.97 -4.43
N ALA A 113 -6.88 -3.46 -3.21
CA ALA A 113 -7.76 -2.46 -2.63
C ALA A 113 -6.94 -1.46 -1.81
N SER A 114 -7.25 -0.17 -1.94
CA SER A 114 -6.68 0.87 -1.07
C SER A 114 -7.70 1.26 0.00
N VAL A 115 -7.27 1.28 1.27
CA VAL A 115 -8.14 1.49 2.45
C VAL A 115 -7.54 2.53 3.39
N ARG A 116 -8.41 3.29 4.07
CA ARG A 116 -8.06 4.30 5.07
C ARG A 116 -9.06 4.32 6.21
#